data_AF-A0A0F7TCV8-F1
#
_entry.id   AF-A0A0F7TCV8-F1
#
_cell.length_a   1.000
_cell.length_b   1.000
_cell.length_c   1.000
_cell.angle_alpha   90.00
_cell.angle_beta   90.00
_cell.angle_gamma   90.00
#
_symmetry.space_group_name_H-M   'P 1'
#
loop_
_entity.id
_entity.type
_entity.pdbx_description
1 polymer ?
#
loop_
_entity_poly.entity_id
_entity_poly.type
_entity_poly.pdbx_seq_one_letter_code
_entity_poly.pdbx_strand_id
1 'polypeptide(L)'
;MPLFDLLLSHGADRSLYDNKNQTVLHKLASSATYNGDIPSLLLELLIPFVDINQADVNGWTPLHYMARNLRQVNASRLLVSRGADVSAVNNKGNTPLHEAMTGRLNRKEKEDGSLEWPTLSEKIQAHDKIISILQDAGASIDLPNMAGKTPAQLLVEKRAKWDNGGE
;
A
#
# COMPACT_ATOMS: atom_id res chain seq x y z
N MET A 1 -9.98 18.78 -0.42
CA MET A 1 -9.62 19.11 -1.80
C MET A 1 -9.22 20.58 -2.06
N PRO A 2 -9.64 21.63 -1.33
CA PRO A 2 -9.35 23.01 -1.71
C PRO A 2 -7.87 23.35 -1.97
N LEU A 3 -6.96 22.82 -1.14
CA LEU A 3 -5.52 23.01 -1.35
C LEU A 3 -5.01 22.32 -2.63
N PHE A 4 -5.52 21.12 -2.93
CA PHE A 4 -5.14 20.38 -4.14
C PHE A 4 -5.60 21.13 -5.39
N ASP A 5 -6.85 21.58 -5.41
CA ASP A 5 -7.42 22.36 -6.51
C ASP A 5 -6.66 23.69 -6.71
N LEU A 6 -6.27 24.33 -5.61
CA LEU A 6 -5.44 25.55 -5.63
C LEU A 6 -4.06 25.30 -6.23
N LEU A 7 -3.38 24.21 -5.86
CA LEU A 7 -2.08 23.86 -6.43
C LEU A 7 -2.20 23.59 -7.94
N LEU A 8 -3.23 22.87 -8.37
CA LEU A 8 -3.47 22.62 -9.79
C LEU A 8 -3.79 23.91 -10.56
N SER A 9 -4.57 24.84 -9.99
CA SER A 9 -4.87 26.12 -10.63
C SER A 9 -3.65 27.03 -10.77
N HIS A 10 -2.62 26.81 -9.96
CA HIS A 10 -1.33 27.50 -10.05
C HIS A 10 -0.26 26.69 -10.80
N GLY A 11 -0.65 25.65 -11.54
CA GLY A 11 0.26 24.93 -12.45
C GLY A 11 1.14 23.89 -11.80
N ALA A 12 0.75 23.35 -10.63
CA ALA A 12 1.48 22.22 -10.04
C ALA A 12 1.55 21.02 -10.99
N ASP A 13 2.77 20.58 -11.30
CA ASP A 13 3.03 19.44 -12.16
C ASP A 13 2.93 18.14 -11.36
N ARG A 14 1.99 17.28 -11.78
CA ARG A 14 1.70 15.99 -11.15
C ARG A 14 2.64 14.87 -11.61
N SER A 15 3.38 15.07 -12.69
CA SER A 15 4.25 14.06 -13.30
C SER A 15 5.63 13.97 -12.65
N LEU A 16 5.95 14.92 -11.77
CA LEU A 16 7.25 15.01 -11.13
C LEU A 16 7.50 13.86 -10.14
N TYR A 17 8.77 13.54 -10.00
CA TYR A 17 9.30 12.62 -8.99
C TYR A 17 10.50 13.26 -8.29
N ASP A 18 10.78 12.82 -7.06
CA ASP A 18 11.90 13.33 -6.28
C ASP A 18 13.23 12.59 -6.54
N ASN A 19 14.28 12.96 -5.82
CA ASN A 19 15.61 12.33 -5.93
C ASN A 19 15.67 10.86 -5.45
N LYS A 20 14.59 10.33 -4.88
CA LYS A 20 14.41 8.90 -4.57
C LYS A 20 13.59 8.18 -5.63
N ASN A 21 13.34 8.85 -6.77
CA ASN A 21 12.48 8.38 -7.84
C ASN A 21 11.02 8.17 -7.39
N GLN A 22 10.57 8.91 -6.37
CA GLN A 22 9.23 8.79 -5.82
C GLN A 22 8.28 9.81 -6.44
N THR A 23 7.23 9.32 -7.10
CA THR A 23 6.08 10.10 -7.55
C THR A 23 5.15 10.51 -6.41
N VAL A 24 4.16 11.35 -6.71
CA VAL A 24 3.08 11.71 -5.76
C VAL A 24 2.34 10.48 -5.21
N LEU A 25 2.20 9.39 -5.97
CA LEU A 25 1.53 8.17 -5.49
C LEU A 25 2.35 7.48 -4.39
N HIS A 26 3.68 7.46 -4.49
CA HIS A 26 4.55 6.96 -3.42
C HIS A 26 4.38 7.79 -2.15
N LYS A 27 4.37 9.12 -2.28
CA LYS A 27 4.21 10.03 -1.15
C LYS A 27 2.87 9.82 -0.46
N LEU A 28 1.78 9.73 -1.21
CA LEU A 28 0.46 9.43 -0.66
C LEU A 28 0.43 8.09 0.06
N ALA A 29 0.97 7.03 -0.56
CA ALA A 29 1.00 5.68 0.02
C ALA A 29 1.81 5.58 1.32
N SER A 30 2.90 6.35 1.41
CA SER A 30 3.79 6.40 2.58
C SER A 30 3.32 7.34 3.69
N SER A 31 2.32 8.18 3.40
CA SER A 31 1.89 9.23 4.34
C SER A 31 1.08 8.64 5.49
N ALA A 32 1.42 9.03 6.71
CA ALA A 32 0.62 8.74 7.91
C ALA A 32 -0.55 9.72 8.09
N THR A 33 -0.71 10.70 7.20
CA THR A 33 -1.68 11.81 7.35
C THR A 33 -3.13 11.40 7.22
N TYR A 34 -3.41 10.18 6.72
CA TYR A 34 -4.77 9.71 6.54
C TYR A 34 -5.14 8.75 7.67
N ASN A 35 -6.10 9.19 8.51
CA ASN A 35 -6.80 8.30 9.45
C ASN A 35 -7.61 7.19 8.73
N GLY A 36 -7.69 7.24 7.40
CA GLY A 36 -8.45 6.33 6.54
C GLY A 36 -7.68 5.92 5.29
N ASP A 37 -8.42 5.30 4.37
CA ASP A 37 -7.95 5.02 3.01
C ASP A 37 -7.73 6.34 2.25
N ILE A 38 -6.82 6.35 1.29
CA ILE A 38 -6.63 7.52 0.43
C ILE A 38 -7.90 7.73 -0.39
N PRO A 39 -8.44 8.96 -0.45
CA PRO A 39 -9.66 9.22 -1.21
C PRO A 39 -9.52 8.78 -2.67
N SER A 40 -10.41 7.90 -3.14
CA SER A 40 -10.36 7.39 -4.52
C SER A 40 -10.34 8.52 -5.55
N LEU A 41 -11.13 9.57 -5.35
CA LEU A 41 -11.14 10.75 -6.23
C LEU A 41 -9.76 11.40 -6.37
N LEU A 42 -8.96 11.44 -5.29
CA LEU A 42 -7.61 12.00 -5.36
C LEU A 42 -6.69 11.11 -6.23
N LEU A 43 -6.77 9.79 -6.05
CA LEU A 43 -5.99 8.85 -6.87
C LEU A 43 -6.40 8.92 -8.34
N GLU A 44 -7.70 8.98 -8.63
CA GLU A 44 -8.25 9.16 -9.97
C GLU A 44 -7.69 10.38 -10.70
N LEU A 45 -7.51 11.50 -9.97
CA LEU A 45 -6.96 12.74 -10.51
C LEU A 45 -5.43 12.73 -10.71
N LEU A 46 -4.73 11.76 -10.13
CA LEU A 46 -3.27 11.68 -10.13
C LEU A 46 -2.73 10.57 -11.04
N ILE A 47 -3.37 9.39 -11.04
CA ILE A 47 -2.95 8.21 -11.80
C ILE A 47 -2.67 8.54 -13.29
N PRO A 48 -3.49 9.33 -14.02
CA PRO A 48 -3.21 9.60 -15.43
C PRO A 48 -1.94 10.40 -15.71
N PHE A 49 -1.32 11.01 -14.69
CA PHE A 49 -0.17 11.91 -14.83
C PHE A 49 1.15 11.27 -14.38
N VAL A 50 1.12 10.03 -13.90
CA VAL A 50 2.31 9.35 -13.41
C VAL A 50 2.38 7.94 -13.99
N ASP A 51 3.59 7.39 -14.06
CA ASP A 51 3.74 5.96 -14.24
C ASP A 51 3.34 5.27 -12.92
N ILE A 52 2.21 4.54 -12.96
CA ILE A 52 1.67 3.80 -11.82
C ILE A 52 2.62 2.71 -11.32
N ASN A 53 3.55 2.26 -12.18
CA ASN A 53 4.53 1.22 -11.92
C ASN A 53 5.95 1.77 -11.70
N GLN A 54 6.12 3.10 -11.65
CA GLN A 54 7.43 3.70 -11.36
C GLN A 54 7.94 3.14 -10.03
N ALA A 55 9.14 2.57 -10.07
CA ALA A 55 9.80 2.05 -8.88
C ALA A 55 10.72 3.11 -8.29
N ASP A 56 10.70 3.26 -6.96
CA ASP A 56 11.66 4.10 -6.25
C ASP A 56 13.08 3.50 -6.28
N VAL A 57 14.07 4.17 -5.69
CA VAL A 57 15.47 3.70 -5.63
C VAL A 57 15.67 2.33 -4.96
N ASN A 58 14.68 1.84 -4.21
CA ASN A 58 14.69 0.52 -3.57
C ASN A 58 13.89 -0.52 -4.36
N GLY A 59 13.41 -0.18 -5.56
CA GLY A 59 12.54 -1.02 -6.38
C GLY A 59 11.08 -1.04 -5.89
N TRP A 60 10.68 -0.14 -4.98
CA TRP A 60 9.31 -0.11 -4.49
C TRP A 60 8.41 0.66 -5.43
N THR A 61 7.35 0.03 -5.91
CA THR A 61 6.25 0.70 -6.62
C THR A 61 5.22 1.26 -5.64
N PRO A 62 4.32 2.17 -6.05
CA PRO A 62 3.22 2.63 -5.19
C PRO A 62 2.38 1.48 -4.61
N LEU A 63 2.17 0.41 -5.37
CA LEU A 63 1.41 -0.75 -4.90
C LEU A 63 2.09 -1.49 -3.75
N HIS A 64 3.44 -1.53 -3.69
CA HIS A 64 4.15 -2.10 -2.55
C HIS A 64 3.84 -1.33 -1.25
N TYR A 65 3.84 0.00 -1.33
CA TYR A 65 3.51 0.85 -0.18
C TYR A 65 2.05 0.67 0.26
N MET A 66 1.11 0.66 -0.69
CA MET A 66 -0.31 0.46 -0.37
C MET A 66 -0.57 -0.93 0.23
N ALA A 67 0.03 -1.99 -0.33
CA ALA A 67 -0.12 -3.35 0.19
C ALA A 67 0.44 -3.50 1.62
N ARG A 68 1.54 -2.81 1.94
CA ARG A 68 2.12 -2.80 3.29
C ARG A 68 1.29 -2.00 4.30
N ASN A 69 0.59 -0.96 3.86
CA ASN A 69 -0.32 -0.19 4.70
C ASN A 69 -1.71 -0.81 4.63
N LEU A 70 -2.04 -1.72 5.55
CA LEU A 70 -3.29 -2.51 5.51
C LEU A 70 -4.58 -1.67 5.58
N ARG A 71 -4.46 -0.35 5.82
CA ARG A 71 -5.57 0.60 5.74
C ARG A 71 -5.96 0.95 4.29
N GLN A 72 -5.08 0.76 3.32
CA GLN A 72 -5.20 1.21 1.92
C GLN A 72 -5.86 0.16 1.02
N VAL A 73 -7.01 -0.36 1.45
CA VAL A 73 -7.75 -1.42 0.73
C VAL A 73 -8.30 -0.91 -0.60
N ASN A 74 -9.00 0.22 -0.59
CA ASN A 74 -9.60 0.80 -1.78
C ASN A 74 -8.55 1.41 -2.70
N ALA A 75 -7.55 2.09 -2.14
CA ALA A 75 -6.39 2.55 -2.90
C ALA A 75 -5.66 1.40 -3.61
N SER A 76 -5.38 0.28 -2.92
CA SER A 76 -4.77 -0.90 -3.55
C SER A 76 -5.64 -1.45 -4.67
N ARG A 77 -6.95 -1.59 -4.43
CA ARG A 77 -7.92 -2.07 -5.45
C ARG A 77 -7.94 -1.16 -6.68
N LEU A 78 -7.91 0.15 -6.48
CA LEU A 78 -7.92 1.12 -7.56
C LEU A 78 -6.63 1.09 -8.35
N LEU A 79 -5.47 0.98 -7.69
CA LEU A 79 -4.19 0.86 -8.40
C LEU A 79 -4.17 -0.39 -9.29
N VAL A 80 -4.59 -1.53 -8.73
CA VAL A 80 -4.71 -2.80 -9.47
C VAL A 80 -5.67 -2.68 -10.66
N SER A 81 -6.84 -2.07 -10.47
CA SER A 81 -7.80 -1.89 -11.58
C SER A 81 -7.32 -0.92 -12.67
N ARG A 82 -6.26 -0.15 -12.39
CA ARG A 82 -5.59 0.75 -13.33
C ARG A 82 -4.27 0.21 -13.88
N GLY A 83 -4.00 -1.07 -13.71
CA GLY A 83 -2.85 -1.75 -14.31
C GLY A 83 -1.57 -1.63 -13.49
N ALA A 84 -1.67 -1.42 -12.18
CA ALA A 84 -0.51 -1.60 -11.30
C ALA A 84 -0.04 -3.06 -11.36
N ASP A 85 1.25 -3.25 -11.58
CA ASP A 85 1.90 -4.55 -11.69
C ASP A 85 2.00 -5.23 -10.32
N VAL A 86 1.22 -6.31 -10.15
CA VAL A 86 1.20 -7.12 -8.93
C VAL A 86 2.37 -8.09 -8.82
N SER A 87 3.15 -8.23 -9.89
CA SER A 87 4.34 -9.09 -9.98
C SER A 87 5.66 -8.32 -9.83
N ALA A 88 5.62 -6.99 -9.81
CA ALA A 88 6.79 -6.15 -9.62
C ALA A 88 7.56 -6.56 -8.35
N VAL A 89 8.88 -6.56 -8.41
CA VAL A 89 9.74 -6.95 -7.27
C VAL A 89 10.63 -5.80 -6.85
N ASN A 90 10.72 -5.57 -5.54
CA ASN A 90 11.68 -4.63 -4.98
C ASN A 90 13.08 -5.25 -4.85
N ASN A 91 14.06 -4.48 -4.36
CA ASN A 91 15.46 -4.93 -4.24
C ASN A 91 15.67 -6.13 -3.29
N LYS A 92 14.64 -6.57 -2.55
CA LYS A 92 14.65 -7.80 -1.72
C LYS A 92 13.98 -8.98 -2.41
N GLY A 93 13.56 -8.83 -3.66
CA GLY A 93 12.74 -9.81 -4.38
C GLY A 93 11.31 -9.91 -3.83
N ASN A 94 10.85 -8.96 -3.02
CA ASN A 94 9.50 -8.96 -2.50
C ASN A 94 8.55 -8.36 -3.54
N THR A 95 7.45 -9.05 -3.81
CA THR A 95 6.28 -8.50 -4.53
C THR A 95 5.38 -7.68 -3.59
N PRO A 96 4.38 -6.94 -4.08
CA PRO A 96 3.38 -6.32 -3.21
C PRO A 96 2.71 -7.30 -2.25
N LEU A 97 2.49 -8.56 -2.68
CA LEU A 97 1.91 -9.59 -1.82
C LEU A 97 2.87 -10.01 -0.68
N HIS A 98 4.18 -10.04 -0.92
CA HIS A 98 5.16 -10.21 0.16
C HIS A 98 5.11 -9.06 1.16
N GLU A 99 5.04 -7.82 0.68
CA GLU A 99 5.01 -6.65 1.56
C GLU A 99 3.73 -6.57 2.40
N ALA A 100 2.60 -7.06 1.90
CA ALA A 100 1.36 -7.22 2.67
C ALA A 100 1.57 -8.07 3.93
N MET A 101 2.37 -9.13 3.86
CA MET A 101 2.69 -10.00 5.01
C MET A 101 3.47 -9.28 6.10
N THR A 102 4.23 -8.24 5.75
CA THR A 102 4.93 -7.38 6.72
C THR A 102 4.09 -6.17 7.14
N GLY A 103 2.93 -6.00 6.51
CA GLY A 103 2.05 -4.86 6.68
C GLY A 103 1.41 -4.77 8.06
N ARG A 104 1.00 -3.56 8.43
CA ARG A 104 0.37 -3.25 9.71
C ARG A 104 -0.87 -2.40 9.50
N LEU A 105 -1.88 -2.64 10.34
CA LEU A 105 -3.00 -1.74 10.52
C LEU A 105 -2.70 -0.92 11.77
N ASN A 106 -2.33 0.36 11.60
CA ASN A 106 -1.98 1.24 12.71
C ASN A 106 -3.22 1.84 13.38
N ARG A 107 -3.05 2.38 14.59
CA ARG A 107 -4.09 3.16 15.29
C ARG A 107 -4.60 4.33 14.45
N LYS A 108 -5.83 4.76 14.69
CA LYS A 108 -6.39 6.01 14.16
C LYS A 108 -6.44 7.05 15.27
N GLU A 109 -6.36 8.32 14.89
CA GLU A 109 -6.73 9.42 15.78
C GLU A 109 -8.22 9.73 15.59
N LYS A 110 -8.97 9.80 16.69
CA LYS A 110 -10.37 10.22 16.70
C LYS A 110 -10.45 11.75 16.66
N GLU A 111 -11.64 12.28 16.41
CA GLU A 111 -11.88 13.73 16.36
C GLU A 111 -11.56 14.45 17.68
N ASP A 112 -11.66 13.74 18.80
CA ASP A 112 -11.31 14.23 20.13
C ASP A 112 -9.80 14.11 20.47
N GLY A 113 -8.98 13.68 19.51
CA GLY A 113 -7.54 13.45 19.68
C GLY A 113 -7.17 12.13 20.36
N SER A 114 -8.15 11.32 20.79
CA SER A 114 -7.88 10.01 21.37
C SER A 114 -7.45 9.00 20.30
N LEU A 115 -6.66 8.01 20.71
CA LEU A 115 -6.15 6.98 19.81
C LEU A 115 -7.03 5.73 19.86
N GLU A 116 -7.46 5.28 18.69
CA GLU A 116 -8.20 4.04 18.50
C GLU A 116 -7.30 2.94 17.93
N TRP A 117 -7.07 1.90 18.72
CA TRP A 117 -6.26 0.77 18.32
C TRP A 117 -7.13 -0.30 17.65
N PRO A 118 -6.72 -0.84 16.49
CA PRO A 118 -7.49 -1.88 15.82
C PRO A 118 -7.46 -3.18 16.61
N THR A 119 -8.61 -3.82 16.70
CA THR A 119 -8.76 -5.18 17.21
C THR A 119 -8.02 -6.18 16.31
N LEU A 120 -7.73 -7.37 16.86
CA LEU A 120 -7.14 -8.44 16.04
C LEU A 120 -8.05 -8.80 14.86
N SER A 121 -9.36 -8.89 15.05
CA SER A 121 -10.31 -9.17 13.97
C SER A 121 -10.21 -8.14 12.84
N GLU A 122 -10.11 -6.85 13.15
CA GLU A 122 -9.93 -5.81 12.13
C GLU A 122 -8.59 -5.92 11.39
N LYS A 123 -7.50 -6.23 12.12
CA LYS A 123 -6.19 -6.50 11.50
C LYS A 123 -6.29 -7.68 10.52
N ILE A 124 -6.93 -8.77 10.94
CA ILE A 124 -7.12 -9.98 10.13
C ILE A 124 -7.92 -9.65 8.86
N GLN A 125 -9.08 -8.99 9.01
CA GLN A 125 -9.96 -8.64 7.90
C GLN A 125 -9.30 -7.68 6.91
N ALA A 126 -8.57 -6.68 7.39
CA ALA A 126 -7.84 -5.75 6.53
C ALA A 126 -6.75 -6.46 5.72
N HIS A 127 -6.00 -7.35 6.38
CA HIS A 127 -4.98 -8.17 5.73
C HIS A 127 -5.58 -9.09 4.65
N ASP A 128 -6.66 -9.81 4.96
CA ASP A 128 -7.32 -10.71 4.01
C ASP A 128 -7.89 -9.97 2.79
N LYS A 129 -8.39 -8.74 2.98
CA LYS A 129 -8.85 -7.89 1.86
C LYS A 129 -7.72 -7.50 0.92
N ILE A 130 -6.54 -7.15 1.44
CA ILE A 130 -5.37 -6.82 0.61
C ILE A 130 -4.89 -8.07 -0.13
N ILE A 131 -4.82 -9.21 0.56
CA ILE A 131 -4.46 -10.49 -0.05
C ILE A 131 -5.40 -10.82 -1.21
N SER A 132 -6.71 -10.77 -0.99
CA SER A 132 -7.68 -11.12 -2.03
C SER A 132 -7.57 -10.18 -3.23
N ILE A 133 -7.43 -8.86 -3.02
CA ILE A 133 -7.20 -7.90 -4.11
C ILE A 133 -6.01 -8.30 -4.99
N LEU A 134 -4.88 -8.66 -4.37
CA LEU A 134 -3.66 -8.98 -5.11
C LEU A 134 -3.75 -10.36 -5.78
N GLN A 135 -4.32 -11.36 -5.11
CA GLN A 135 -4.49 -12.71 -5.67
C GLN A 135 -5.52 -12.73 -6.80
N ASP A 136 -6.64 -12.02 -6.66
CA ASP A 136 -7.65 -11.87 -7.72
C ASP A 136 -7.06 -11.21 -8.98
N ALA A 137 -6.01 -10.40 -8.81
CA ALA A 137 -5.25 -9.78 -9.88
C ALA A 137 -4.08 -10.64 -10.40
N GLY A 138 -3.92 -11.87 -9.91
CA GLY A 138 -2.92 -12.83 -10.37
C GLY A 138 -1.59 -12.80 -9.63
N ALA A 139 -1.49 -12.15 -8.46
CA ALA A 139 -0.27 -12.22 -7.65
C ALA A 139 -0.03 -13.65 -7.14
N SER A 140 1.16 -14.19 -7.42
CA SER A 140 1.51 -15.53 -6.94
C SER A 140 1.86 -15.52 -5.45
N ILE A 141 1.30 -16.47 -4.71
CA ILE A 141 1.55 -16.69 -3.28
C ILE A 141 2.73 -17.65 -3.01
N ASP A 142 3.26 -18.29 -4.06
CA ASP A 142 4.26 -19.35 -3.96
C ASP A 142 5.65 -18.95 -4.49
N LEU A 143 5.77 -17.75 -5.08
CA LEU A 143 7.08 -17.26 -5.53
C LEU A 143 7.94 -16.85 -4.33
N PRO A 144 9.16 -17.38 -4.18
CA PRO A 144 10.05 -16.97 -3.11
C PRO A 144 10.73 -15.63 -3.41
N ASN A 145 10.92 -14.82 -2.36
CA ASN A 145 11.82 -13.66 -2.41
C ASN A 145 13.31 -14.05 -2.35
N MET A 146 14.21 -13.06 -2.30
CA MET A 146 15.66 -13.32 -2.19
C MET A 146 16.07 -14.05 -0.89
N ALA A 147 15.23 -14.04 0.15
CA ALA A 147 15.46 -14.80 1.38
C ALA A 147 14.91 -16.24 1.31
N GLY A 148 14.39 -16.67 0.16
CA GLY A 148 13.79 -18.00 -0.04
C GLY A 148 12.42 -18.17 0.62
N LYS A 149 11.77 -17.07 1.05
CA LYS A 149 10.47 -17.09 1.72
C LYS A 149 9.36 -16.75 0.74
N THR A 150 8.32 -17.57 0.70
CA THR A 150 7.10 -17.29 -0.10
C THR A 150 6.10 -16.46 0.72
N PRO A 151 5.18 -15.73 0.07
CA PRO A 151 4.09 -15.06 0.77
C PRO A 151 3.25 -16.02 1.63
N ALA A 152 3.01 -17.25 1.17
CA ALA A 152 2.30 -18.26 1.95
C ALA A 152 3.02 -18.60 3.27
N GLN A 153 4.35 -18.77 3.23
CA GLN A 153 5.14 -19.03 4.45
C GLN A 153 5.11 -17.83 5.40
N LEU A 154 5.26 -16.62 4.88
CA LEU A 154 5.21 -15.39 5.68
C LEU A 154 3.82 -15.15 6.29
N LEU A 155 2.74 -15.54 5.60
CA LEU A 155 1.38 -15.49 6.11
C LEU A 155 1.22 -16.39 7.33
N VAL A 156 1.68 -17.64 7.26
CA VAL A 156 1.62 -18.59 8.38
C VAL A 156 2.38 -18.04 9.58
N GLU A 157 3.61 -17.55 9.37
CA GLU A 157 4.43 -16.93 10.43
C GLU A 157 3.74 -15.72 11.07
N LYS A 158 3.08 -14.87 10.26
CA LYS A 158 2.35 -13.69 10.75
C LYS A 158 1.13 -14.08 11.58
N ARG A 159 0.33 -15.03 11.11
CA ARG A 159 -0.88 -15.49 11.80
C ARG A 159 -0.52 -16.12 13.15
N ALA A 160 0.52 -16.95 13.19
CA ALA A 160 1.04 -17.51 14.44
C ALA A 160 1.48 -16.44 15.45
N LYS A 161 2.07 -15.32 14.99
CA LYS A 161 2.42 -14.21 15.89
C LYS A 161 1.18 -13.53 16.48
N TRP A 162 0.14 -13.34 15.68
CA TRP A 162 -1.11 -12.76 16.13
C TRP A 162 -1.83 -13.63 17.16
N ASP A 163 -1.83 -14.95 16.98
CA ASP A 163 -2.43 -15.88 17.95
C ASP A 163 -1.69 -15.86 19.31
N ASN A 164 -0.40 -15.53 19.31
CA ASN A 164 0.43 -15.41 20.50
C ASN A 164 0.46 -13.99 21.09
N GLY A 165 -0.41 -13.08 20.64
CA GLY A 165 -0.49 -11.71 21.14
C GLY A 165 0.61 -10.76 20.65
N GLY A 166 1.38 -11.14 19.63
CA GLY A 166 2.35 -10.27 18.97
C GLY A 166 1.69 -9.23 18.06
N GLU A 167 2.31 -8.05 17.91
CA GLU A 167 1.85 -6.97 17.01
C GLU A 167 2.29 -7.10 15.55
#